data_AF-A0A957M2L8-F1
#
_entry.id   AF-A0A957M2L8-F1
#
_cell.length_a   1.000
_cell.length_b   1.000
_cell.length_c   1.000
_cell.angle_alpha   90.00
_cell.angle_beta   90.00
_cell.angle_gamma   90.00
#
_symmetry.space_group_name_H-M   'P 1'
#
loop_
_entity.id
_entity.type
_entity.pdbx_description
1 polymer ?
#
loop_
_entity_poly.entity_id
_entity_poly.type
_entity_poly.pdbx_seq_one_letter_code
_entity_poly.pdbx_strand_id
1 'polypeptide(L)' 'TIVTSIFIPLSFIAGVYGMNFRYMPELDIWWFYPLIWVVFITIPVVMLFLFRRSKWI' A
#
# COMPACT_ATOMS: atom_id res chain seq x y z
N THR A 1 -4.45 8.73 15.57
CA THR A 1 -3.04 8.26 15.59
C THR A 1 -2.84 6.93 14.88
N ILE A 2 -3.59 5.86 15.18
CA ILE A 2 -3.47 4.55 14.50
C ILE A 2 -4.05 4.58 13.08
N VAL A 3 -5.28 5.08 12.91
CA VAL A 3 -5.94 5.16 11.58
C VAL A 3 -5.12 6.01 10.60
N THR A 4 -4.58 7.14 11.05
CA THR A 4 -3.75 8.03 10.25
C THR A 4 -2.43 7.36 9.83
N SER A 5 -1.79 6.61 10.73
CA SER A 5 -0.55 5.88 10.41
C SER A 5 -0.77 4.83 9.31
N ILE A 6 -1.95 4.22 9.26
CA ILE A 6 -2.33 3.25 8.21
C ILE A 6 -2.67 3.96 6.90
N PHE A 7 -3.36 5.10 6.96
CA PHE A 7 -3.79 5.85 5.78
C PHE A 7 -2.66 6.56 5.04
N ILE A 8 -1.62 7.06 5.72
CA ILE A 8 -0.49 7.77 5.10
C ILE A 8 0.21 6.94 4.00
N PRO A 9 0.68 5.70 4.25
CA PRO A 9 1.34 4.90 3.22
C PRO A 9 0.35 4.44 2.14
N LEU A 10 -0.91 4.21 2.49
CA LEU A 10 -1.96 3.84 1.54
C LEU A 10 -2.22 4.97 0.53
N SER A 11 -2.35 6.20 1.02
CA SER A 11 -2.52 7.42 0.21
C SER A 11 -1.28 7.75 -0.61
N PHE A 12 -0.08 7.47 -0.10
CA PHE A 12 1.16 7.65 -0.86
C PHE A 12 1.20 6.72 -2.09
N ILE A 13 0.82 5.45 -1.92
CA ILE A 13 0.74 4.49 -3.03
C ILE A 13 -0.38 4.88 -4.00
N ALA A 14 -1.56 5.26 -3.50
CA ALA A 14 -2.63 5.77 -4.35
C ALA A 14 -2.22 7.03 -5.13
N GLY A 15 -1.38 7.89 -4.55
CA GLY A 15 -0.80 9.04 -5.23
C GLY A 15 0.18 8.64 -6.33
N VAL A 16 1.14 7.75 -6.04
CA VAL A 16 2.13 7.26 -7.01
C VAL A 16 1.46 6.50 -8.17
N TYR A 17 0.47 5.65 -7.89
CA TYR A 17 -0.28 4.91 -8.91
C TYR A 17 -1.39 5.74 -9.59
N GLY A 18 -1.87 6.81 -8.95
CA GLY A 18 -2.85 7.74 -9.51
C GLY A 18 -2.24 8.81 -10.41
N MET A 19 -0.91 8.95 -10.42
CA MET A 19 -0.20 9.76 -11.41
C MET A 19 -0.40 9.12 -12.79
N ASN A 20 -0.94 9.91 -13.74
CA ASN A 20 -1.14 9.54 -15.15
C ASN A 20 0.22 9.36 -15.86
N PHE A 21 0.99 8.37 -15.46
CA PHE A 21 2.17 7.94 -16.19
C PHE A 21 1.71 7.26 -17.47
N ARG A 22 1.71 8.02 -18.57
CA ARG A 22 1.36 7.57 -19.93
C ARG A 22 2.21 6.40 -20.45
N TYR A 23 3.32 6.11 -19.77
CA TYR A 23 4.20 4.96 -19.96
C TYR A 23 4.62 4.45 -18.57
N MET A 24 3.84 3.54 -17.98
CA MET A 24 4.32 2.67 -16.90
C MET A 24 4.78 1.36 -17.55
N PRO A 25 6.09 1.15 -17.82
CA PRO A 25 6.59 -0.10 -18.41
C PRO A 25 6.30 -1.33 -17.52
N GLU A 26 5.92 -1.13 -16.27
CA GLU A 26 5.50 -2.17 -15.32
C GLU A 26 4.05 -2.66 -15.55
N LEU A 27 3.21 -1.93 -16.29
CA LEU A 27 1.82 -2.31 -16.57
C LEU A 27 1.67 -3.35 -17.70
N ASP A 28 2.71 -3.55 -18.51
CA ASP A 28 2.76 -4.58 -19.56
C ASP A 28 2.77 -6.01 -18.96
N ILE A 29 3.10 -6.11 -17.67
CA ILE A 29 3.10 -7.37 -16.93
C ILE A 29 1.70 -7.61 -16.38
N TRP A 30 1.00 -8.61 -16.90
CA TRP A 30 -0.36 -9.01 -16.48
C TRP A 30 -0.49 -9.24 -14.96
N TRP A 31 0.61 -9.56 -14.29
CA TRP A 31 0.71 -9.78 -12.84
C TRP A 31 0.90 -8.52 -12.00
N PHE A 32 1.18 -7.37 -12.58
CA PHE A 32 1.44 -6.15 -11.80
C PHE A 32 0.17 -5.65 -11.11
N TYR A 33 -0.99 -5.76 -11.75
CA TYR A 33 -2.27 -5.39 -11.16
C TYR A 33 -2.55 -6.14 -9.83
N PRO A 34 -2.52 -7.49 -9.78
CA PRO A 34 -2.68 -8.19 -8.51
C PRO A 34 -1.51 -7.95 -7.53
N LEU A 35 -0.29 -7.71 -7.99
CA LEU A 35 0.86 -7.42 -7.12
C LEU A 35 0.69 -6.09 -6.37
N ILE A 36 0.15 -5.06 -7.02
CA ILE A 36 -0.20 -3.78 -6.38
C ILE A 36 -1.25 -3.98 -5.31
N TRP A 37 -2.28 -4.78 -5.60
CA TRP A 37 -3.32 -5.13 -4.63
C TRP A 37 -2.73 -5.86 -3.41
N VAL A 38 -1.80 -6.79 -3.64
CA VAL A 38 -1.06 -7.46 -2.56
C VAL A 38 -0.30 -6.43 -1.71
N VAL A 39 0.39 -5.46 -2.31
CA VAL A 39 1.10 -4.41 -1.56
C VAL A 39 0.13 -3.54 -0.75
N PHE A 40 -1.00 -3.15 -1.34
CA PHE A 40 -2.07 -2.39 -0.68
C PHE A 40 -2.65 -3.09 0.54
N ILE A 41 -2.77 -4.42 0.51
CA ILE A 41 -3.27 -5.22 1.64
C ILE A 41 -2.15 -5.52 2.65
N THR A 42 -0.93 -5.78 2.18
CA THR A 42 0.20 -6.19 3.03
C THR A 42 0.62 -5.06 3.97
N ILE A 43 0.67 -3.81 3.50
CA ILE A 43 1.08 -2.67 4.31
C ILE A 43 0.20 -2.44 5.55
N PRO A 44 -1.14 -2.33 5.44
CA PRO A 44 -2.00 -2.18 6.61
C PRO A 44 -1.94 -3.40 7.52
N VAL A 45 -1.77 -4.61 6.98
CA VAL A 45 -1.61 -5.85 7.77
C VAL A 45 -0.30 -5.83 8.58
N VAL A 46 0.82 -5.45 7.95
CA VAL A 46 2.12 -5.33 8.63
C VAL A 46 2.08 -4.24 9.69
N MET A 47 1.48 -3.09 9.40
CA MET A 47 1.28 -2.04 10.39
C MET A 47 0.42 -2.51 11.57
N LEU A 48 -0.73 -3.15 11.31
CA LEU A 48 -1.56 -3.73 12.37
C LEU A 48 -0.79 -4.76 13.20
N PHE A 49 -0.01 -5.62 12.55
CA PHE A 49 0.79 -6.63 13.24
C PHE A 49 1.88 -6.00 14.12
N LEU A 50 2.58 -4.97 13.63
CA LEU A 50 3.57 -4.21 14.41
C LEU A 50 2.93 -3.51 15.61
N PHE A 51 1.79 -2.85 15.42
CA PHE A 51 1.05 -2.20 16.52
C PHE A 51 0.59 -3.23 17.58
N ARG A 52 0.12 -4.39 17.13
CA ARG A 52 -0.30 -5.49 18.02
C ARG A 52 0.89 -6.11 18.77
N ARG A 53 2.06 -6.23 18.13
CA ARG A 53 3.28 -6.76 18.77
C ARG A 53 3.85 -5.78 19.80
N SER A 54 3.72 -4.48 19.56
CA SER A 54 4.19 -3.45 20.49
C SER A 54 3.30 -3.27 21.74
N LYS A 55 2.18 -4.01 21.87
CA LYS A 55 1.18 -3.85 22.95
C LYS A 55 0.61 -2.43 23.08
N TRP A 56 0.56 -1.68 21.98
CA TRP A 56 -0.15 -0.39 21.93
C TRP A 56 -1.66 -0.57 21.68
N ILE A 57 -2.08 -1.82 21.43
CA ILE A 57 -3.46 -2.36 21.45
C ILE A 57 -3.45 -3.61 22.31
#